data_AF-A0A7W0WDU3-F1
#
_entry.id   AF-A0A7W0WDU3-F1
#
_cell.length_a   1.000
_cell.length_b   1.000
_cell.length_c   1.000
_cell.angle_alpha   90.00
_cell.angle_beta   90.00
_cell.angle_gamma   90.00
#
_symmetry.space_group_name_H-M   'P 1'
#
loop_
_entity.id
_entity.type
_entity.pdbx_description
1 polymer ?
#
loop_
_entity_poly.entity_id
_entity_poly.type
_entity_poly.pdbx_seq_one_letter_code
_entity_poly.pdbx_strand_id
1 'polypeptide(L)'
;MSDWPDILVRHAASELTARRLIAQLRACEAAALSFCRLLERWGRGEAKPATAGGREAALRHAADRVETALAGLETPLGRYLLELEADQAEGRSWYAGPGVGELVEWRPVLVRAGVQACPDRVASAYLELAMLVRALQGLSDAARLDAPPDASSLWAGLFDLRDTLLGSTVDDLRALAA
;
A
#
# COMPACT_ATOMS: atom_id res chain seq x y z
N MET A 1 20.01 -12.54 -5.74
CA MET A 1 19.85 -11.60 -4.61
C MET A 1 18.47 -11.86 -4.05
N SER A 2 18.37 -12.18 -2.76
CA SER A 2 17.09 -12.42 -2.12
C SER A 2 16.31 -11.10 -2.01
N ASP A 3 15.01 -11.15 -2.28
CA ASP A 3 14.09 -10.01 -2.20
C ASP A 3 12.80 -10.44 -1.47
N TRP A 4 11.89 -9.51 -1.18
CA TRP A 4 10.66 -9.81 -0.44
C TRP A 4 9.82 -10.99 -0.97
N PRO A 5 9.73 -11.28 -2.29
CA PRO A 5 8.99 -12.44 -2.78
C PRO A 5 9.57 -13.76 -2.27
N ASP A 6 10.88 -13.84 -2.07
CA ASP A 6 11.54 -15.06 -1.58
C ASP A 6 11.14 -15.37 -0.13
N ILE A 7 10.87 -14.35 0.68
CA ILE A 7 10.33 -14.51 2.04
C ILE A 7 8.93 -15.13 1.96
N LEU A 8 8.06 -14.61 1.10
CA LEU A 8 6.71 -15.17 0.97
C LEU A 8 6.72 -16.60 0.43
N VAL A 9 7.60 -16.92 -0.52
CA VAL A 9 7.75 -18.30 -1.02
C VAL A 9 8.19 -19.25 0.10
N ARG A 10 9.11 -18.82 0.96
CA ARG A 10 9.63 -19.64 2.07
C ARG A 10 8.56 -20.01 3.09
N HIS A 11 7.59 -19.13 3.32
CA HIS A 11 6.54 -19.30 4.32
C HIS A 11 5.20 -19.82 3.75
N ALA A 12 5.06 -19.89 2.43
CA ALA A 12 3.83 -20.35 1.81
C ALA A 12 3.62 -21.86 1.96
N ALA A 13 2.38 -22.27 2.23
CA ALA A 13 2.00 -23.68 2.19
C ALA A 13 2.04 -24.28 0.76
N SER A 14 1.93 -23.44 -0.28
CA SER A 14 2.07 -23.86 -1.67
C SER A 14 2.67 -22.78 -2.57
N GLU A 15 3.37 -23.21 -3.61
CA GLU A 15 3.91 -22.30 -4.63
C GLU A 15 2.81 -21.48 -5.32
N LEU A 16 1.63 -22.07 -5.54
CA LEU A 16 0.50 -21.37 -6.16
C LEU A 16 0.00 -20.22 -5.28
N THR A 17 -0.11 -20.43 -3.97
CA THR A 17 -0.51 -19.38 -3.01
C THR A 17 0.50 -18.24 -3.05
N ALA A 18 1.80 -18.56 -2.93
CA ALA A 18 2.87 -17.56 -2.99
C ALA A 18 2.80 -16.73 -4.27
N ARG A 19 2.75 -17.39 -5.44
CA ARG A 19 2.73 -16.73 -6.75
C ARG A 19 1.53 -15.77 -6.89
N ARG A 20 0.34 -16.17 -6.44
CA ARG A 20 -0.86 -15.33 -6.49
C ARG A 20 -0.74 -14.10 -5.60
N LEU A 21 -0.29 -14.28 -4.36
CA LEU A 21 -0.10 -13.16 -3.44
C LEU A 21 0.97 -12.20 -3.94
N ILE A 22 2.12 -12.71 -4.38
CA ILE A 22 3.23 -11.90 -4.92
C ILE A 22 2.76 -11.08 -6.11
N ALA A 23 2.01 -11.67 -7.04
CA ALA A 23 1.50 -10.96 -8.20
C ALA A 23 0.58 -9.78 -7.80
N GLN A 24 -0.31 -9.99 -6.82
CA GLN A 24 -1.21 -8.93 -6.36
C GLN A 24 -0.48 -7.86 -5.55
N LEU A 25 0.42 -8.23 -4.63
CA LEU A 25 1.21 -7.25 -3.88
C LEU A 25 2.08 -6.39 -4.81
N ARG A 26 2.64 -6.94 -5.89
CA ARG A 26 3.34 -6.15 -6.92
C ARG A 26 2.41 -5.18 -7.65
N ALA A 27 1.18 -5.59 -7.94
CA ALA A 27 0.19 -4.70 -8.55
C ALA A 27 -0.18 -3.56 -7.61
N CYS A 28 -0.42 -3.86 -6.33
CA CYS A 28 -0.69 -2.87 -5.29
C CYS A 28 0.49 -1.91 -5.11
N GLU A 29 1.72 -2.41 -5.02
CA GLU A 29 2.94 -1.61 -4.91
C GLU A 29 3.10 -0.63 -6.07
N ALA A 30 2.95 -1.12 -7.31
CA ALA A 30 3.08 -0.30 -8.49
C ALA A 30 1.99 0.79 -8.57
N ALA A 31 0.76 0.46 -8.21
CA ALA A 31 -0.34 1.42 -8.17
C ALA A 31 -0.14 2.46 -7.05
N ALA A 32 0.20 2.02 -5.84
CA ALA A 32 0.47 2.87 -4.69
C ALA A 32 1.60 3.86 -4.97
N LEU A 33 2.74 3.39 -5.50
CA LEU A 33 3.85 4.26 -5.89
C LEU A 33 3.44 5.31 -6.93
N SER A 34 2.59 4.92 -7.90
CA SER A 34 2.08 5.87 -8.91
C SER A 34 1.21 6.95 -8.27
N PHE A 35 0.34 6.58 -7.33
CA PHE A 35 -0.52 7.51 -6.58
C PHE A 35 0.30 8.45 -5.70
N CYS A 36 1.19 7.92 -4.86
CA CYS A 36 2.05 8.72 -3.97
C CYS A 36 2.93 9.68 -4.78
N ARG A 37 3.57 9.23 -5.86
CA ARG A 37 4.39 10.10 -6.71
C ARG A 37 3.59 11.22 -7.36
N LEU A 38 2.35 10.97 -7.78
CA LEU A 38 1.49 12.03 -8.32
C LEU A 38 1.29 13.15 -7.29
N LEU A 39 0.94 12.78 -6.06
CA LEU A 39 0.70 13.72 -4.98
C LEU A 39 1.97 14.43 -4.51
N GLU A 40 3.09 13.72 -4.38
CA GLU A 40 4.37 14.33 -4.02
C GLU A 40 4.83 15.37 -5.05
N ARG A 41 4.62 15.11 -6.35
CA ARG A 41 4.94 16.07 -7.42
C ARG A 41 4.12 17.35 -7.27
N TRP A 42 2.84 17.24 -6.93
CA TRP A 42 2.01 18.41 -6.62
C TRP A 42 2.46 19.11 -5.33
N GLY A 43 2.90 18.35 -4.32
CA GLY A 43 3.53 18.89 -3.11
C GLY A 43 4.75 19.78 -3.43
N ARG A 44 5.59 19.32 -4.37
CA ARG A 44 6.74 20.05 -4.93
C ARG A 44 6.36 21.20 -5.87
N GLY A 45 5.07 21.39 -6.16
CA GLY A 45 4.58 22.46 -7.04
C GLY A 45 4.58 22.13 -8.54
N GLU A 46 4.78 20.87 -8.93
CA GLU A 46 4.71 20.48 -10.33
C GLU A 46 3.26 20.52 -10.88
N ALA A 47 3.01 21.40 -11.84
CA ALA A 47 1.71 21.52 -12.50
C ALA A 47 1.58 20.56 -13.69
N LYS A 48 1.67 19.25 -13.47
CA LYS A 48 1.45 18.23 -14.49
C LYS A 48 0.37 17.23 -14.05
N PRO A 49 -0.69 17.00 -14.84
CA PRO A 49 -1.07 17.72 -16.07
C PRO A 49 -1.26 19.24 -15.88
N ALA A 50 -1.16 20.03 -16.97
CA ALA A 50 -1.11 21.50 -16.90
C ALA A 50 -2.44 22.13 -16.47
N THR A 51 -3.56 21.49 -16.80
CA THR A 51 -4.91 21.96 -16.45
C THR A 51 -5.40 21.34 -15.15
N ALA A 52 -6.24 22.07 -14.41
CA ALA A 52 -6.94 21.55 -13.22
C ALA A 52 -7.75 20.28 -13.53
N GLY A 53 -8.57 20.29 -14.58
CA GLY A 53 -9.35 19.11 -14.99
C GLY A 53 -8.49 17.89 -15.36
N GLY A 54 -7.35 18.11 -16.01
CA GLY A 54 -6.38 17.03 -16.26
C GLY A 54 -5.75 16.46 -14.99
N ARG A 55 -5.46 17.30 -13.98
CA ARG A 55 -4.97 16.84 -12.67
C ARG A 55 -6.03 16.06 -11.90
N GLU A 56 -7.26 16.55 -11.93
CA GLU A 56 -8.42 15.87 -11.36
C GLU A 56 -8.60 14.47 -11.97
N ALA A 57 -8.60 14.36 -13.31
CA ALA A 57 -8.67 13.07 -13.99
C ALA A 57 -7.48 12.14 -13.67
N ALA A 58 -6.27 12.71 -13.53
CA ALA A 58 -5.08 11.94 -13.15
C ALA A 58 -5.19 11.38 -11.72
N LEU A 59 -5.75 12.15 -10.78
CA LEU A 59 -5.99 11.67 -9.41
C LEU A 59 -7.04 10.55 -9.39
N ARG A 60 -8.18 10.75 -10.06
CA ARG A 60 -9.24 9.72 -10.14
C ARG A 60 -8.70 8.44 -10.74
N HIS A 61 -7.97 8.53 -11.85
CA HIS A 61 -7.38 7.36 -12.48
C HIS A 61 -6.33 6.67 -11.60
N ALA A 62 -5.53 7.44 -10.87
CA ALA A 62 -4.59 6.86 -9.91
C ALA A 62 -5.32 6.15 -8.76
N ALA A 63 -6.39 6.74 -8.23
CA ALA A 63 -7.20 6.16 -7.16
C ALA A 63 -7.90 4.86 -7.63
N ASP A 64 -8.55 4.89 -8.79
CA ASP A 64 -9.21 3.74 -9.43
C ASP A 64 -8.26 2.55 -9.64
N ARG A 65 -7.04 2.81 -10.11
CA ARG A 65 -6.02 1.77 -10.27
C ARG A 65 -5.58 1.14 -8.96
N VAL A 66 -5.47 1.92 -7.89
CA VAL A 66 -5.11 1.39 -6.58
C VAL A 66 -6.27 0.60 -6.01
N GLU A 67 -7.49 1.11 -6.09
CA GLU A 67 -8.72 0.43 -5.65
C GLU A 67 -8.83 -0.94 -6.31
N THR A 68 -8.67 -1.01 -7.63
CA THR A 68 -8.69 -2.26 -8.40
C THR A 68 -7.63 -3.25 -7.91
N ALA A 69 -6.42 -2.76 -7.63
CA ALA A 69 -5.33 -3.61 -7.13
C ALA A 69 -5.63 -4.14 -5.72
N LEU A 70 -6.14 -3.30 -4.82
CA LEU A 70 -6.50 -3.70 -3.45
C LEU A 70 -7.69 -4.67 -3.44
N ALA A 71 -8.70 -4.46 -4.28
CA ALA A 71 -9.80 -5.41 -4.47
C ALA A 71 -9.28 -6.79 -4.92
N GLY A 72 -8.26 -6.81 -5.79
CA GLY A 72 -7.58 -8.05 -6.21
C GLY A 72 -6.76 -8.75 -5.12
N LEU A 73 -6.37 -8.03 -4.07
CA LEU A 73 -5.51 -8.52 -2.99
C LEU A 73 -6.28 -9.33 -1.93
N GLU A 74 -7.56 -9.02 -1.69
CA GLU A 74 -8.35 -9.55 -0.58
C GLU A 74 -8.30 -11.08 -0.48
N THR A 75 -8.68 -11.77 -1.57
CA THR A 75 -8.73 -13.24 -1.61
C THR A 75 -7.34 -13.89 -1.44
N PRO A 76 -6.30 -13.53 -2.22
CA PRO A 76 -4.99 -14.17 -2.07
C PRO A 76 -4.32 -13.87 -0.73
N LEU A 77 -4.49 -12.66 -0.17
CA LEU A 77 -3.96 -12.31 1.14
C LEU A 77 -4.68 -13.07 2.26
N GLY A 78 -6.01 -13.12 2.22
CA GLY A 78 -6.81 -13.91 3.16
C GLY A 78 -6.42 -15.39 3.14
N ARG A 79 -6.26 -15.97 1.95
CA ARG A 79 -5.82 -17.37 1.82
C ARG A 79 -4.43 -17.60 2.38
N TYR A 80 -3.48 -16.72 2.06
CA TYR A 80 -2.11 -16.84 2.54
C TYR A 80 -2.03 -16.72 4.06
N LEU A 81 -2.77 -15.77 4.67
CA LEU A 81 -2.83 -15.60 6.12
C LEU A 81 -3.40 -16.83 6.85
N LEU A 82 -4.43 -17.47 6.28
CA LEU A 82 -5.00 -18.70 6.82
C LEU A 82 -4.03 -19.89 6.72
N GLU A 83 -3.28 -19.98 5.62
CA GLU A 83 -2.27 -21.04 5.44
C GLU A 83 -1.02 -20.82 6.27
N LEU A 84 -0.66 -19.56 6.52
CA LEU A 84 0.46 -19.16 7.35
C LEU A 84 0.16 -19.30 8.85
N GLU A 85 -1.13 -19.34 9.23
CA GLU A 85 -1.61 -19.27 10.61
C GLU A 85 -0.71 -20.04 11.57
N ALA A 86 0.08 -19.27 12.33
CA ALA A 86 1.02 -19.79 13.30
C ALA A 86 0.28 -20.04 14.62
N ASP A 87 0.62 -21.10 15.34
CA ASP A 87 0.04 -21.46 16.64
C ASP A 87 0.18 -20.37 17.73
N GLN A 88 0.86 -19.25 17.46
CA GLN A 88 1.05 -18.13 18.39
C GLN A 88 0.80 -16.77 17.71
N ALA A 89 -0.22 -16.07 18.18
CA ALA A 89 -0.58 -14.70 17.80
C ALA A 89 0.23 -13.62 18.56
N GLU A 90 1.51 -13.88 18.86
CA GLU A 90 2.38 -12.99 19.66
C GLU A 90 3.46 -12.26 18.84
N GLY A 91 3.45 -12.40 17.52
CA GLY A 91 4.39 -11.73 16.61
C GLY A 91 4.20 -10.21 16.58
N ARG A 92 5.30 -9.49 16.30
CA ARG A 92 5.25 -8.03 16.06
C ARG A 92 5.37 -7.75 14.58
N SER A 93 4.59 -6.80 14.09
CA SER A 93 4.69 -6.32 12.71
C SER A 93 6.11 -5.82 12.41
N TRP A 94 6.66 -6.23 11.26
CA TRP A 94 8.03 -5.87 10.84
C TRP A 94 8.15 -4.43 10.31
N TYR A 95 7.03 -3.72 10.21
CA TYR A 95 6.96 -2.32 9.84
C TYR A 95 6.18 -1.56 10.91
N ALA A 96 6.47 -0.26 11.01
CA ALA A 96 5.76 0.66 11.88
C ALA A 96 4.76 1.51 11.09
N GLY A 97 3.70 1.95 11.77
CA GLY A 97 2.79 2.97 11.24
C GLY A 97 3.48 4.31 10.96
N PRO A 98 2.80 5.24 10.27
CA PRO A 98 3.37 6.53 9.89
C PRO A 98 3.72 7.36 11.13
N GLY A 99 4.89 7.99 11.11
CA GLY A 99 5.27 8.95 12.13
C GLY A 99 4.63 10.33 11.93
N VAL A 100 4.63 11.16 12.98
CA VAL A 100 4.09 12.54 12.92
C VAL A 100 4.72 13.39 11.80
N GLY A 101 5.98 13.13 11.45
CA GLY A 101 6.69 13.82 10.37
C GLY A 101 6.22 13.46 8.95
N GLU A 102 5.34 12.46 8.81
CA GLU A 102 4.78 12.03 7.52
C GLU A 102 3.43 12.69 7.22
N LEU A 103 2.89 13.45 8.18
CA LEU A 103 1.65 14.18 8.02
C LEU A 103 1.87 15.40 7.13
N VAL A 104 1.24 15.36 5.96
CA VAL A 104 1.24 16.46 5.00
C VAL A 104 -0.08 17.22 5.12
N GLU A 105 -0.02 18.54 5.18
CA GLU A 105 -1.21 19.37 5.05
C GLU A 105 -1.65 19.39 3.58
N TRP A 106 -2.58 18.51 3.21
CA TRP A 106 -2.97 18.30 1.82
C TRP A 106 -3.82 19.43 1.24
N ARG A 107 -4.59 20.14 2.06
CA ARG A 107 -5.46 21.24 1.60
C ARG A 107 -4.72 22.28 0.73
N PRO A 108 -3.60 22.91 1.15
CA PRO A 108 -2.88 23.86 0.31
C PRO A 108 -2.29 23.23 -0.96
N VAL A 109 -1.92 21.94 -0.94
CA VAL A 109 -1.44 21.22 -2.12
C VAL A 109 -2.56 21.05 -3.14
N LEU A 110 -3.72 20.57 -2.71
CA LEU A 110 -4.89 20.32 -3.55
C LEU A 110 -5.48 21.62 -4.12
N VAL A 111 -5.56 22.68 -3.30
CA VAL A 111 -6.01 24.01 -3.74
C VAL A 111 -5.10 24.56 -4.84
N ARG A 112 -3.78 24.46 -4.68
CA ARG A 112 -2.80 24.89 -5.69
C ARG A 112 -2.85 24.01 -6.95
N ALA A 113 -3.10 22.71 -6.80
CA ALA A 113 -3.37 21.83 -7.92
C ALA A 113 -4.75 22.10 -8.57
N GLY A 114 -5.65 22.84 -7.93
CA GLY A 114 -6.99 23.11 -8.44
C GLY A 114 -7.86 21.87 -8.56
N VAL A 115 -7.60 20.84 -7.76
CA VAL A 115 -8.41 19.60 -7.68
C VAL A 115 -9.43 19.71 -6.54
N GLN A 116 -10.58 19.06 -6.69
CA GLN A 116 -11.72 19.17 -5.75
C GLN A 116 -11.80 18.00 -4.76
N ALA A 117 -10.77 17.15 -4.73
CA ALA A 117 -10.70 16.01 -3.81
C ALA A 117 -10.72 16.43 -2.33
N CYS A 118 -11.36 15.60 -1.49
CA CYS A 118 -11.39 15.79 -0.05
C CYS A 118 -9.97 15.65 0.54
N PRO A 119 -9.41 16.68 1.20
CA PRO A 119 -8.05 16.62 1.75
C PRO A 119 -7.84 15.48 2.75
N ASP A 120 -8.85 15.18 3.57
CA ASP A 120 -8.74 14.16 4.62
C ASP A 120 -8.67 12.75 4.01
N ARG A 121 -9.46 12.48 2.97
CA ARG A 121 -9.41 11.21 2.24
C ARG A 121 -8.10 11.03 1.47
N VAL A 122 -7.60 12.11 0.87
CA VAL A 122 -6.27 12.10 0.23
C VAL A 122 -5.18 11.82 1.26
N ALA A 123 -5.27 12.43 2.45
CA ALA A 123 -4.33 12.20 3.53
C ALA A 123 -4.33 10.75 3.99
N SER A 124 -5.51 10.19 4.27
CA SER A 124 -5.67 8.81 4.71
C SER A 124 -5.13 7.83 3.68
N ALA A 125 -5.61 7.92 2.43
CA ALA A 125 -5.17 7.05 1.34
C ALA A 125 -3.67 7.17 1.09
N TYR A 126 -3.10 8.38 1.12
CA TYR A 126 -1.65 8.56 0.96
C TYR A 126 -0.85 7.84 2.05
N LEU A 127 -1.23 8.00 3.31
CA LEU A 127 -0.51 7.39 4.44
C LEU A 127 -0.63 5.88 4.43
N GLU A 128 -1.82 5.34 4.17
CA GLU A 128 -2.08 3.90 4.13
C GLU A 128 -1.34 3.22 2.97
N LEU A 129 -1.30 3.85 1.80
CA LEU A 129 -0.51 3.35 0.67
C LEU A 129 1.00 3.50 0.89
N ALA A 130 1.45 4.55 1.56
CA ALA A 130 2.85 4.68 1.96
C ALA A 130 3.26 3.57 2.95
N MET A 131 2.37 3.17 3.86
CA MET A 131 2.60 2.02 4.75
C MET A 131 2.78 0.72 3.96
N LEU A 132 1.92 0.44 2.98
CA LEU A 132 2.07 -0.74 2.12
C LEU A 132 3.45 -0.77 1.45
N VAL A 133 3.85 0.33 0.81
CA VAL A 133 5.15 0.43 0.12
C VAL A 133 6.29 0.22 1.10
N ARG A 134 6.21 0.82 2.29
CA ARG A 134 7.22 0.67 3.35
C ARG A 134 7.29 -0.76 3.89
N ALA A 135 6.16 -1.43 4.04
CA ALA A 135 6.12 -2.80 4.54
C ALA A 135 6.81 -3.76 3.55
N LEU A 136 6.56 -3.61 2.25
CA LEU A 136 7.23 -4.39 1.19
C LEU A 136 8.73 -4.06 1.11
N GLN A 137 9.08 -2.78 1.22
CA GLN A 137 10.47 -2.34 1.31
C GLN A 137 11.17 -2.95 2.56
N GLY A 138 10.50 -2.99 3.70
CA GLY A 138 11.01 -3.61 4.93
C GLY A 138 11.28 -5.11 4.78
N LEU A 139 10.40 -5.84 4.09
CA LEU A 139 10.67 -7.25 3.73
C LEU A 139 11.88 -7.37 2.80
N SER A 140 12.02 -6.45 1.84
CA SER A 140 13.16 -6.44 0.93
C SER A 140 14.47 -6.19 1.67
N ASP A 141 14.47 -5.26 2.62
CA ASP A 141 15.61 -4.95 3.47
C ASP A 141 15.96 -6.14 4.39
N ALA A 142 14.95 -6.77 5.00
CA ALA A 142 15.11 -7.98 5.79
C ALA A 142 15.74 -9.13 4.97
N ALA A 143 15.28 -9.34 3.73
CA ALA A 143 15.85 -10.34 2.83
C ALA A 143 17.31 -10.04 2.48
N ARG A 144 17.65 -8.76 2.24
CA ARG A 144 19.03 -8.33 1.95
C ARG A 144 19.98 -8.48 3.14
N LEU A 145 19.48 -8.27 4.34
CA LEU A 145 20.23 -8.39 5.60
C LEU A 145 20.28 -9.83 6.14
N ASP A 146 19.68 -10.79 5.43
CA ASP A 146 19.50 -12.18 5.87
C ASP A 146 18.84 -12.28 7.26
N ALA A 147 17.91 -11.38 7.53
CA ALA A 147 17.15 -11.28 8.77
C ALA A 147 15.62 -11.28 8.50
N PRO A 148 15.09 -12.27 7.78
CA PRO A 148 13.66 -12.32 7.47
C PRO A 148 12.82 -12.47 8.75
N PRO A 149 11.60 -11.91 8.79
CA PRO A 149 10.69 -12.14 9.90
C PRO A 149 10.37 -13.63 10.02
N ASP A 150 10.12 -14.09 11.25
CA ASP A 150 9.55 -15.42 11.48
C ASP A 150 8.09 -15.48 11.04
N ALA A 151 7.51 -16.68 11.06
CA ALA A 151 6.13 -16.89 10.59
C ALA A 151 5.11 -16.05 11.37
N SER A 152 5.28 -15.91 12.70
CA SER A 152 4.36 -15.14 13.54
C SER A 152 4.44 -13.64 13.25
N SER A 153 5.64 -13.08 13.10
CA SER A 153 5.84 -11.67 12.74
C SER A 153 5.37 -11.37 11.31
N LEU A 154 5.62 -12.28 10.37
CA LEU A 154 5.11 -12.18 8.99
C LEU A 154 3.58 -12.25 8.94
N TRP A 155 2.97 -13.09 9.77
CA TRP A 155 1.52 -13.14 9.88
C TRP A 155 0.96 -11.83 10.45
N ALA A 156 1.53 -11.34 11.56
CA ALA A 156 1.08 -10.12 12.24
C ALA A 156 1.08 -8.90 11.31
N GLY A 157 2.19 -8.64 10.62
CA GLY A 157 2.22 -7.48 9.71
C GLY A 157 1.39 -7.66 8.43
N LEU A 158 1.21 -8.89 7.91
CA LEU A 158 0.34 -9.08 6.75
C LEU A 158 -1.13 -8.90 7.14
N PHE A 159 -1.50 -9.30 8.37
CA PHE A 159 -2.81 -9.07 8.94
C PHE A 159 -3.07 -7.58 9.17
N ASP A 160 -2.13 -6.86 9.78
CA ASP A 160 -2.22 -5.41 10.00
C ASP A 160 -2.35 -4.65 8.67
N LEU A 161 -1.59 -5.04 7.64
CA LEU A 161 -1.71 -4.46 6.29
C LEU A 161 -3.10 -4.71 5.71
N ARG A 162 -3.63 -5.93 5.87
CA ARG A 162 -4.97 -6.26 5.39
C ARG A 162 -6.02 -5.39 6.05
N ASP A 163 -5.99 -5.29 7.37
CA ASP A 163 -6.99 -4.52 8.14
C ASP A 163 -6.95 -3.04 7.78
N THR A 164 -5.73 -2.49 7.67
CA THR A 164 -5.51 -1.11 7.22
C THR A 164 -6.06 -0.88 5.81
N LEU A 165 -5.59 -1.66 4.83
CA LEU A 165 -5.84 -1.40 3.41
C LEU A 165 -7.26 -1.75 2.97
N LEU A 166 -7.83 -2.81 3.53
CA LEU A 166 -9.16 -3.31 3.13
C LEU A 166 -10.28 -2.82 4.06
N GLY A 167 -9.93 -2.13 5.15
CA GLY A 167 -10.88 -1.48 6.04
C GLY A 167 -11.39 -0.16 5.48
N SER A 168 -10.60 0.92 5.59
CA SER A 168 -10.99 2.29 5.20
C SER A 168 -10.40 2.77 3.88
N THR A 169 -9.18 2.33 3.52
CA THR A 169 -8.46 2.87 2.35
C THR A 169 -9.25 2.69 1.05
N VAL A 170 -9.85 1.52 0.85
CA VAL A 170 -10.63 1.21 -0.35
C VAL A 170 -11.81 2.18 -0.52
N ASP A 171 -12.52 2.50 0.56
CA ASP A 171 -13.66 3.42 0.49
C ASP A 171 -13.24 4.86 0.23
N ASP A 172 -12.09 5.28 0.75
CA ASP A 172 -11.48 6.56 0.41
C ASP A 172 -11.06 6.62 -1.06
N LEU A 173 -10.43 5.56 -1.58
CA LEU A 173 -10.04 5.48 -2.98
C LEU A 173 -11.25 5.48 -3.91
N ARG A 174 -12.34 4.77 -3.58
CA ARG A 174 -13.60 4.82 -4.34
C ARG A 174 -14.18 6.22 -4.38
N ALA A 175 -14.20 6.92 -3.24
CA ALA A 175 -14.67 8.30 -3.18
C ALA A 175 -13.78 9.26 -3.98
N LEU A 176 -12.47 8.99 -4.05
CA LEU A 176 -11.53 9.76 -4.87
C LEU A 176 -11.60 9.41 -6.36
N ALA A 177 -12.14 8.25 -6.74
CA ALA A 177 -12.29 7.82 -8.13
C ALA A 177 -13.60 8.30 -8.78
N ALA A 178 -14.63 8.59 -7.98
CA ALA A 178 -15.94 9.10 -8.42
C ALA A 178 -15.86 10.52 -9.02
#